data_AF-A0A811RDW5-F1
#
_entry.id   AF-A0A811RDW5-F1
#
_cell.length_a   1.000
_cell.length_b   1.000
_cell.length_c   1.000
_cell.angle_alpha   90.00
_cell.angle_beta   90.00
_cell.angle_gamma   90.00
#
_symmetry.space_group_name_H-M   'P 1'
#
loop_
_entity.id
_entity.type
_entity.pdbx_description
1 polymer ?
#
loop_
_entity_poly.entity_id
_entity_poly.type
_entity_poly.pdbx_seq_one_letter_code
_entity_poly.pdbx_strand_id
1 'polypeptide(L)'
;MKAIRRAGYFHTHGHADPCKSSSTPYMILFGVVQILFSQIPDFDQIWWLSIVAAVMSFTCSSIGLSLGIAQTISNGRFMGSLTGISIGAGVTSTQKIWHTLQAFGDIAFAYSFCNILIEIQDTIKAPPPSESKVMQKATRLGVATRTIFYMLCGCMGYAALGDNAPDNLLTGFGFFEPFWLIDIANIAIVMHLVGDYQVF
;
A
#
# COMPACT_ATOMS: atom_id res chain seq x y z
N MET A 1 6.20 9.94 1.89
CA MET A 1 6.91 11.24 2.01
C MET A 1 8.24 11.32 1.24
N LYS A 2 9.17 10.36 1.34
CA LYS A 2 10.44 10.37 0.57
C LYS A 2 10.22 10.44 -0.96
N ALA A 3 9.22 9.72 -1.48
CA ALA A 3 8.86 9.74 -2.90
C ALA A 3 8.40 11.13 -3.36
N ILE A 4 7.52 11.80 -2.61
CA ILE A 4 7.03 13.17 -2.87
C ILE A 4 8.20 14.17 -2.94
N ARG A 5 9.11 14.15 -1.94
CA ARG A 5 10.27 15.04 -1.95
C ARG A 5 11.18 14.78 -3.15
N ARG A 6 11.34 13.52 -3.56
CA ARG A 6 12.15 13.13 -4.70
C ARG A 6 11.50 13.58 -6.03
N ALA A 7 10.19 13.42 -6.16
CA ALA A 7 9.42 13.93 -7.30
C ALA A 7 9.53 15.45 -7.41
N GLY A 8 9.33 16.19 -6.31
CA GLY A 8 9.50 17.64 -6.26
C GLY A 8 10.92 18.12 -6.60
N TYR A 9 11.96 17.40 -6.16
CA TYR A 9 13.35 17.72 -6.49
C TYR A 9 13.63 17.55 -7.99
N PHE A 10 13.21 16.42 -8.58
CA PHE A 10 13.39 16.19 -10.03
C PHE A 10 12.58 17.17 -10.88
N HIS A 11 11.44 17.66 -10.38
CA HIS A 11 10.67 18.71 -11.02
C HIS A 11 11.42 20.05 -11.07
N THR A 12 12.17 20.41 -10.02
CA THR A 12 12.90 21.69 -9.97
C THR A 12 14.28 21.64 -10.60
N HIS A 13 14.98 20.50 -10.53
CA HIS A 13 16.40 20.39 -10.89
C HIS A 13 16.63 19.49 -12.12
N GLY A 14 15.58 18.88 -12.67
CA GLY A 14 15.69 17.92 -13.76
C GLY A 14 16.32 16.59 -13.31
N HIS A 15 16.34 15.61 -14.22
CA HIS A 15 16.81 14.25 -13.93
C HIS A 15 18.35 14.09 -13.93
N ALA A 16 19.09 15.14 -14.24
CA ALA A 16 20.56 15.11 -14.35
C ALA A 16 21.25 15.06 -12.98
N ASP A 17 20.61 15.58 -11.93
CA ASP A 17 21.20 15.65 -10.60
C ASP A 17 20.73 14.50 -9.68
N PRO A 18 21.65 13.75 -9.04
CA PRO A 18 21.28 12.67 -8.14
C PRO A 18 20.65 13.20 -6.84
N CYS A 19 19.32 13.05 -6.71
CA CYS A 19 18.58 13.42 -5.50
C CYS A 19 18.96 12.54 -4.29
N LYS A 20 19.76 13.09 -3.37
CA LYS A 20 20.04 12.48 -2.07
C LYS A 20 18.94 12.85 -1.06
N SER A 21 17.86 12.06 -1.01
CA SER A 21 16.83 12.20 0.03
C SER A 21 16.94 11.08 1.07
N SER A 22 17.23 11.43 2.31
CA SER A 22 17.21 10.50 3.44
C SER A 22 15.77 10.17 3.88
N SER A 23 15.50 8.90 4.20
CA SER A 23 14.23 8.43 4.78
C SER A 23 14.16 8.62 6.31
N THR A 24 15.32 8.73 6.97
CA THR A 24 15.44 8.82 8.44
C THR A 24 14.56 9.88 9.09
N PRO A 25 14.52 11.16 8.64
CA PRO A 25 13.69 12.17 9.30
C PRO A 25 12.19 11.85 9.20
N TYR A 26 11.75 11.21 8.11
CA TYR A 26 10.35 10.83 7.93
C TYR A 26 9.95 9.66 8.82
N MET A 27 10.86 8.70 9.04
CA MET A 27 10.63 7.60 9.98
C MET A 27 10.55 8.11 11.42
N ILE A 28 11.42 9.05 11.81
CA ILE A 28 11.37 9.68 13.14
C ILE A 28 10.06 10.46 13.31
N LEU A 29 9.67 11.27 12.33
CA LEU A 29 8.42 12.03 12.39
C LEU A 29 7.20 11.10 12.50
N PHE A 30 7.17 10.02 11.71
CA PHE A 30 6.13 9.01 11.80
C PHE A 30 6.09 8.41 13.20
N GLY A 31 7.24 8.00 13.76
CA GLY A 31 7.33 7.51 15.14
C GLY A 31 6.87 8.51 16.22
N VAL A 32 7.10 9.81 16.05
CA VAL A 32 6.61 10.83 16.99
C VAL A 32 5.08 10.95 16.92
N VAL A 33 4.52 11.00 15.71
CA VAL A 33 3.05 11.03 15.52
C VAL A 33 2.40 9.79 16.13
N GLN A 34 3.04 8.64 15.96
CA GLN A 34 2.65 7.37 16.56
C GLN A 34 2.62 7.40 18.09
N ILE A 35 3.65 7.96 18.73
CA ILE A 35 3.70 8.14 20.20
C ILE A 35 2.58 9.06 20.69
N LEU A 36 2.26 10.12 19.94
CA LEU A 36 1.16 11.04 20.32
C LEU A 36 -0.20 10.33 20.24
N PHE A 37 -0.43 9.54 19.20
CA PHE A 37 -1.68 8.79 19.05
C PHE A 37 -1.82 7.66 20.07
N SER A 38 -0.73 7.06 20.54
CA SER A 38 -0.78 6.05 21.60
C SER A 38 -1.24 6.57 22.96
N GLN A 39 -1.28 7.90 23.16
CA GLN A 39 -1.78 8.51 24.39
C GLN A 39 -3.31 8.63 24.44
N ILE A 40 -4.02 8.29 23.36
CA ILE A 40 -5.48 8.39 23.28
C ILE A 40 -6.11 7.08 23.81
N PRO A 41 -6.80 7.09 24.96
CA PRO A 41 -7.15 5.84 25.66
C PRO A 41 -8.36 5.08 25.10
N ASP A 42 -9.22 5.71 24.29
CA ASP A 42 -10.54 5.16 23.95
C ASP A 42 -10.77 5.02 22.43
N PHE A 43 -11.08 3.79 22.00
CA PHE A 43 -11.40 3.42 20.63
C PHE A 43 -12.70 4.06 20.10
N ASP A 44 -13.63 4.44 21.00
CA ASP A 44 -14.92 5.04 20.63
C ASP A 44 -14.77 6.48 20.11
N GLN A 45 -13.67 7.18 20.44
CA GLN A 45 -13.42 8.55 19.98
C GLN A 45 -12.69 8.60 18.62
N ILE A 46 -12.18 7.46 18.13
CA ILE A 46 -11.31 7.35 16.95
C ILE A 46 -11.95 6.60 15.78
N TRP A 47 -13.24 6.24 15.84
CA TRP A 47 -13.96 5.59 14.72
C TRP A 47 -13.86 6.36 13.39
N TRP A 48 -13.80 7.70 13.46
CA TRP A 48 -13.66 8.56 12.29
C TRP A 48 -12.29 8.40 11.62
N LEU A 49 -11.23 8.08 12.38
CA LEU A 49 -9.90 7.79 11.82
C LEU A 49 -9.94 6.53 10.98
N SER A 50 -10.67 5.50 11.39
CA SER A 50 -10.84 4.27 10.60
C SER A 50 -11.59 4.53 9.29
N ILE A 51 -12.57 5.45 9.28
CA ILE A 51 -13.26 5.86 8.05
C ILE A 51 -12.30 6.61 7.13
N VAL A 52 -11.54 7.58 7.65
CA VAL A 52 -10.55 8.31 6.86
C VAL A 52 -9.49 7.36 6.29
N ALA A 53 -8.97 6.45 7.11
CA ALA A 53 -7.99 5.45 6.68
C ALA A 53 -8.55 4.56 5.56
N ALA A 54 -9.79 4.07 5.70
CA ALA A 54 -10.45 3.28 4.67
C ALA A 54 -10.61 4.06 3.36
N VAL A 55 -11.12 5.31 3.42
CA VAL A 55 -11.27 6.18 2.23
C VAL A 55 -9.93 6.42 1.55
N MET A 56 -8.87 6.68 2.31
CA MET A 56 -7.53 6.89 1.78
C MET A 56 -6.94 5.61 1.17
N SER A 57 -7.20 4.44 1.77
CA SER A 57 -6.81 3.13 1.24
C SER A 57 -7.46 2.84 -0.12
N PHE A 58 -8.77 3.09 -0.24
CA PHE A 58 -9.48 3.00 -1.53
C PHE A 58 -8.91 4.01 -2.54
N THR A 59 -8.66 5.25 -2.11
CA THR A 59 -8.14 6.31 -2.98
C THR A 59 -6.77 5.93 -3.55
N CYS A 60 -5.81 5.51 -2.72
CA CYS A 60 -4.49 5.14 -3.23
C CYS A 60 -4.53 3.89 -4.11
N SER A 61 -5.37 2.91 -3.78
CA SER A 61 -5.52 1.68 -4.56
C SER A 61 -6.18 1.95 -5.91
N SER A 62 -7.24 2.76 -5.95
CA SER A 62 -7.90 3.19 -7.19
C SER A 62 -6.94 3.97 -8.09
N ILE A 63 -6.16 4.92 -7.54
CA ILE A 63 -5.17 5.66 -8.33
C ILE A 63 -4.11 4.72 -8.89
N GLY A 64 -3.53 3.84 -8.07
CA GLY A 64 -2.53 2.87 -8.50
C GLY A 64 -3.05 1.94 -9.60
N LEU A 65 -4.29 1.45 -9.45
CA LEU A 65 -4.97 0.64 -10.46
C LEU A 65 -5.20 1.40 -11.76
N SER A 66 -5.72 2.63 -11.70
CA SER A 66 -5.95 3.46 -12.88
C SER A 66 -4.66 3.76 -13.63
N LEU A 67 -3.56 4.06 -12.92
CA LEU A 67 -2.25 4.26 -13.53
C LEU A 67 -1.72 2.97 -14.18
N GLY A 68 -1.87 1.82 -13.52
CA GLY A 68 -1.49 0.52 -14.09
C GLY A 68 -2.26 0.19 -15.36
N ILE A 69 -3.57 0.43 -15.38
CA ILE A 69 -4.42 0.24 -16.57
C ILE A 69 -3.99 1.20 -17.69
N ALA A 70 -3.85 2.50 -17.38
CA ALA A 70 -3.46 3.51 -18.36
C ALA A 70 -2.11 3.20 -19.00
N GLN A 71 -1.10 2.80 -18.21
CA GLN A 71 0.21 2.41 -18.72
C GLN A 71 0.15 1.14 -19.55
N THR A 72 -0.62 0.14 -19.13
CA THR A 72 -0.78 -1.09 -19.91
C THR A 72 -1.39 -0.80 -21.28
N ILE A 73 -2.39 0.09 -21.34
CA ILE A 73 -2.99 0.55 -22.61
C ILE A 73 -1.96 1.33 -23.43
N SER A 74 -1.24 2.27 -22.82
CA SER A 74 -0.20 3.08 -23.49
C SER A 74 0.93 2.23 -24.06
N ASN A 75 1.29 1.14 -23.38
CA ASN A 75 2.31 0.21 -23.85
C ASN A 75 1.85 -0.62 -25.07
N GLY A 76 0.54 -0.74 -25.31
CA GLY A 76 -0.04 -1.56 -26.37
C GLY A 76 0.16 -3.08 -26.19
N ARG A 77 0.82 -3.51 -25.11
CA ARG A 77 1.07 -4.92 -24.77
C ARG A 77 1.33 -5.07 -23.27
N PHE A 78 1.16 -6.29 -22.75
CA PHE A 78 1.56 -6.65 -21.40
C PHE A 78 3.09 -6.74 -21.30
N MET A 79 3.69 -6.01 -20.36
CA MET A 79 5.13 -6.07 -20.07
C MET A 79 5.50 -7.29 -19.22
N GLY A 80 4.58 -7.75 -18.37
CA GLY A 80 4.81 -8.90 -17.48
C GLY A 80 4.84 -10.24 -18.21
N SER A 81 5.60 -11.18 -17.64
CA SER A 81 5.67 -12.58 -18.10
C SER A 81 4.92 -13.54 -17.17
N LEU A 82 4.43 -14.66 -17.71
CA LEU A 82 3.74 -15.70 -16.92
C LEU A 82 4.65 -16.36 -15.87
N THR A 83 5.97 -16.34 -16.09
CA THR A 83 6.96 -16.97 -15.20
C THR A 83 7.53 -16.02 -14.15
N GLY A 84 6.93 -14.83 -14.00
CA GLY A 84 7.46 -13.75 -13.16
C GLY A 84 8.70 -13.11 -13.79
N ILE A 85 9.54 -12.52 -12.94
CA ILE A 85 10.78 -11.86 -13.36
C ILE A 85 11.69 -12.82 -14.15
N SER A 86 12.23 -12.36 -15.27
CA SER A 86 13.12 -13.16 -16.11
C SER A 86 14.47 -13.42 -15.40
N ILE A 87 15.05 -14.60 -15.63
CA ILE A 87 16.44 -14.87 -15.21
C ILE A 87 17.35 -14.28 -16.29
N GLY A 88 18.24 -13.36 -15.92
CA GLY A 88 18.95 -12.47 -16.85
C GLY A 88 18.62 -10.99 -16.56
N ALA A 89 19.38 -10.05 -17.13
CA ALA A 89 19.27 -8.61 -16.81
C ALA A 89 19.56 -8.25 -15.33
N GLY A 90 20.50 -8.96 -14.69
CA GLY A 90 20.96 -8.64 -13.33
C GLY A 90 20.28 -9.41 -12.20
N VAL A 91 19.31 -10.28 -12.52
CA VAL A 91 18.67 -11.21 -11.57
C VAL A 91 19.18 -12.63 -11.76
N THR A 92 19.79 -13.19 -10.71
CA THR A 92 20.23 -14.59 -10.64
C THR A 92 19.09 -15.53 -10.23
N SER A 93 19.24 -16.83 -10.50
CA SER A 93 18.26 -17.85 -10.08
C SER A 93 18.00 -17.83 -8.57
N THR A 94 19.06 -17.64 -7.76
CA THR A 94 18.94 -17.54 -6.30
C THR A 94 18.17 -16.29 -5.87
N GLN A 95 18.41 -15.14 -6.51
CA GLN A 95 17.63 -13.93 -6.24
C GLN A 95 16.16 -14.10 -6.62
N LYS A 96 15.85 -14.77 -7.74
CA LYS A 96 14.47 -15.06 -8.11
C LYS A 96 13.75 -15.90 -7.04
N ILE A 97 14.42 -16.93 -6.50
CA ILE A 97 13.89 -17.73 -5.39
C ILE A 97 13.69 -16.86 -4.14
N TRP A 98 14.68 -16.02 -3.82
CA TRP A 98 14.60 -15.10 -2.68
C TRP A 98 13.43 -14.11 -2.80
N HIS A 99 13.25 -13.47 -3.95
CA HIS A 99 12.12 -12.58 -4.22
C HIS A 99 10.78 -13.30 -4.14
N THR A 100 10.73 -14.57 -4.54
CA THR A 100 9.52 -15.40 -4.40
C THR A 100 9.18 -15.62 -2.92
N LEU A 101 10.18 -15.97 -2.11
CA LEU A 101 10.01 -16.15 -0.66
C LEU A 101 9.62 -14.83 0.03
N GLN A 102 10.22 -13.71 -0.39
CA GLN A 102 9.88 -12.39 0.11
C GLN A 102 8.42 -12.04 -0.22
N ALA A 103 7.97 -12.28 -1.46
CA ALA A 103 6.59 -12.05 -1.85
C ALA A 103 5.60 -12.89 -1.02
N PHE A 104 5.94 -14.14 -0.68
CA PHE A 104 5.14 -14.93 0.27
C PHE A 104 5.08 -14.30 1.66
N GLY A 105 6.22 -13.78 2.15
CA GLY A 105 6.29 -13.05 3.42
C GLY A 105 5.44 -11.78 3.41
N ASP A 106 5.50 -11.01 2.33
CA ASP A 106 4.72 -9.78 2.14
C ASP A 106 3.20 -10.10 2.10
N ILE A 107 2.80 -11.18 1.42
CA ILE A 107 1.41 -11.65 1.43
C ILE A 107 1.00 -12.06 2.85
N ALA A 108 1.80 -12.86 3.56
CA ALA A 108 1.48 -13.29 4.92
C ALA A 108 1.32 -12.11 5.88
N PHE A 109 2.24 -11.14 5.82
CA PHE A 109 2.16 -9.90 6.58
C PHE A 109 0.90 -9.10 6.23
N ALA A 110 0.57 -9.01 4.94
CA ALA A 110 -0.61 -8.30 4.46
C ALA A 110 -1.95 -8.94 4.87
N TYR A 111 -1.97 -10.16 5.43
CA TYR A 111 -3.17 -10.79 6.02
C TYR A 111 -3.05 -11.02 7.54
N SER A 112 -2.05 -10.42 8.20
CA SER A 112 -1.87 -10.51 9.66
C SER A 112 -2.80 -9.54 10.39
N PHE A 113 -4.06 -9.92 10.61
CA PHE A 113 -5.04 -9.15 11.39
C PHE A 113 -5.66 -9.94 12.55
N CYS A 114 -5.26 -11.21 12.73
CA CYS A 114 -5.86 -12.12 13.72
C CYS A 114 -5.73 -11.62 15.17
N ASN A 115 -4.63 -10.92 15.50
CA ASN A 115 -4.41 -10.39 16.85
C ASN A 115 -5.48 -9.36 17.23
N ILE A 116 -5.87 -8.52 16.28
CA ILE A 116 -6.84 -7.43 16.47
C ILE A 116 -8.28 -7.95 16.37
N LEU A 117 -8.49 -9.06 15.66
CA LEU A 117 -9.83 -9.63 15.43
C LEU A 117 -10.54 -9.99 16.74
N ILE A 118 -9.82 -10.53 17.72
CA ILE A 118 -10.42 -10.93 19.01
C ILE A 118 -10.86 -9.68 19.80
N GLU A 119 -10.02 -8.65 19.81
CA GLU A 119 -10.30 -7.39 20.51
C GLU A 119 -11.46 -6.64 19.88
N ILE A 120 -11.51 -6.54 18.54
CA ILE A 120 -12.67 -5.96 17.84
C ILE A 120 -13.93 -6.76 18.17
N GLN A 121 -13.85 -8.10 18.18
CA GLN A 121 -15.02 -8.92 18.48
C GLN A 121 -15.56 -8.63 19.89
N ASP A 122 -14.70 -8.43 20.89
CA ASP A 122 -15.07 -8.08 22.28
C ASP A 122 -15.74 -6.70 22.39
N THR A 123 -15.45 -5.77 21.46
CA THR A 123 -16.14 -4.46 21.43
C THR A 123 -17.54 -4.50 20.80
N ILE A 124 -17.89 -5.55 20.06
CA ILE A 124 -19.18 -5.66 19.39
C ILE A 124 -20.26 -5.90 20.46
N LYS A 125 -20.93 -4.84 20.92
CA LYS A 125 -22.12 -4.96 21.77
C LYS A 125 -23.34 -5.38 20.92
N ALA A 126 -23.34 -6.59 20.38
CA ALA A 126 -24.40 -7.07 19.49
C ALA A 126 -25.54 -7.77 20.26
N PRO A 127 -26.79 -7.25 20.23
CA PRO A 127 -27.97 -8.10 20.39
C PRO A 127 -28.03 -9.12 19.22
N PRO A 128 -28.80 -10.21 19.31
CA PRO A 128 -28.75 -11.31 18.34
C PRO A 128 -28.73 -10.83 16.88
N PRO A 129 -27.78 -11.27 16.02
CA PRO A 129 -26.93 -12.47 16.14
C PRO A 129 -25.66 -12.33 17.00
N SER A 130 -25.01 -13.46 17.32
CA SER A 130 -23.76 -13.50 18.09
C SER A 130 -22.65 -12.65 17.47
N GLU A 131 -21.81 -12.05 18.32
CA GLU A 131 -20.64 -11.23 17.93
C GLU A 131 -19.76 -11.94 16.90
N SER A 132 -19.54 -13.23 17.07
CA SER A 132 -18.80 -14.08 16.14
C SER A 132 -19.40 -14.14 14.73
N LYS A 133 -20.74 -14.13 14.59
CA LYS A 133 -21.40 -14.12 13.27
C LYS A 133 -21.27 -12.77 12.59
N VAL A 134 -21.41 -11.68 13.36
CA VAL A 134 -21.20 -10.32 12.86
C VAL A 134 -19.75 -10.16 12.40
N MET A 135 -18.79 -10.55 13.24
CA MET A 135 -17.37 -10.47 12.95
C MET A 135 -16.97 -11.35 11.76
N GLN A 136 -17.53 -12.56 11.63
CA GLN A 136 -17.28 -13.42 10.47
C GLN A 136 -17.74 -12.79 9.16
N LYS A 137 -18.92 -12.14 9.15
CA LYS A 137 -19.44 -11.46 7.95
C LYS A 137 -18.56 -10.25 7.59
N ALA A 138 -18.18 -9.45 8.58
CA ALA A 138 -17.30 -8.29 8.40
C ALA A 138 -15.92 -8.73 7.88
N THR A 139 -15.32 -9.74 8.51
CA THR A 139 -14.03 -10.32 8.12
C THR A 139 -14.07 -10.85 6.70
N ARG A 140 -15.11 -11.62 6.34
CA ARG A 140 -15.25 -12.16 4.98
C ARG A 140 -15.30 -11.04 3.93
N LEU A 141 -16.08 -10.00 4.17
CA LEU A 141 -16.19 -8.85 3.27
C LEU A 141 -14.86 -8.08 3.18
N GLY A 142 -14.21 -7.82 4.32
CA GLY A 142 -12.94 -7.11 4.39
C GLY A 142 -11.82 -7.84 3.67
N VAL A 143 -11.66 -9.14 3.95
CA VAL A 143 -10.67 -10.00 3.28
C VAL A 143 -10.95 -10.07 1.77
N ALA A 144 -12.19 -10.32 1.35
CA ALA A 144 -12.53 -10.37 -0.08
C ALA A 144 -12.19 -9.06 -0.80
N THR A 145 -12.56 -7.92 -0.20
CA THR A 145 -12.28 -6.59 -0.76
C THR A 145 -10.77 -6.36 -0.87
N ARG A 146 -10.01 -6.63 0.20
CA ARG A 146 -8.54 -6.52 0.21
C ARG A 146 -7.90 -7.37 -0.87
N THR A 147 -8.31 -8.64 -0.99
CA THR A 147 -7.79 -9.55 -2.00
C THR A 147 -8.05 -9.04 -3.42
N ILE A 148 -9.25 -8.54 -3.71
CA ILE A 148 -9.59 -8.01 -5.03
C ILE A 148 -8.68 -6.82 -5.38
N PHE A 149 -8.54 -5.84 -4.50
CA PHE A 149 -7.71 -4.68 -4.77
C PHE A 149 -6.22 -5.03 -4.89
N TYR A 150 -5.70 -5.91 -4.04
CA TYR A 150 -4.30 -6.36 -4.13
C TYR A 150 -4.03 -7.11 -5.43
N MET A 151 -4.92 -8.02 -5.82
CA MET A 151 -4.79 -8.73 -7.09
C MET A 151 -4.88 -7.77 -8.28
N LEU A 152 -5.85 -6.86 -8.30
CA LEU A 152 -5.99 -5.89 -9.39
C LEU A 152 -4.77 -4.96 -9.50
N CYS A 153 -4.32 -4.38 -8.39
CA CYS A 153 -3.15 -3.48 -8.38
C CYS A 153 -1.87 -4.24 -8.73
N GLY A 154 -1.67 -5.43 -8.17
CA GLY A 154 -0.49 -6.27 -8.46
C GLY A 154 -0.45 -6.72 -9.92
N CYS A 155 -1.56 -7.24 -10.45
CA CYS A 155 -1.64 -7.70 -11.83
C CYS A 155 -1.51 -6.55 -12.82
N MET A 156 -2.22 -5.43 -12.63
CA MET A 156 -2.14 -4.29 -13.54
C MET A 156 -0.80 -3.54 -13.42
N GLY A 157 -0.22 -3.49 -12.22
CA GLY A 157 1.11 -2.93 -12.01
C GLY A 157 2.20 -3.75 -12.72
N TYR A 158 2.14 -5.08 -12.60
CA TYR A 158 3.06 -5.97 -13.30
C TYR A 158 2.80 -6.02 -14.82
N ALA A 159 1.54 -5.94 -15.24
CA ALA A 159 1.18 -5.75 -16.66
C ALA A 159 1.80 -4.49 -17.26
N ALA A 160 1.83 -3.41 -16.49
CA ALA A 160 2.37 -2.12 -16.90
C ALA A 160 3.89 -2.05 -16.92
N LEU A 161 4.57 -2.64 -15.91
CA LEU A 161 6.00 -2.42 -15.67
C LEU A 161 6.88 -3.67 -15.90
N GLY A 162 6.28 -4.86 -15.90
CA GLY A 162 6.98 -6.14 -16.09
C GLY A 162 8.12 -6.35 -15.10
N ASP A 163 9.27 -6.78 -15.60
CA ASP A 163 10.48 -7.06 -14.79
C ASP A 163 11.03 -5.81 -14.08
N ASN A 164 10.62 -4.60 -14.50
CA ASN A 164 11.02 -3.34 -13.88
C ASN A 164 10.02 -2.84 -12.82
N ALA A 165 9.04 -3.66 -12.43
CA ALA A 165 8.09 -3.31 -11.39
C ALA A 165 8.83 -3.04 -10.05
N PRO A 166 8.74 -1.83 -9.49
CA PRO A 166 9.39 -1.51 -8.22
C PRO A 166 8.56 -2.00 -7.03
N ASP A 167 9.21 -2.19 -5.88
CA ASP A 167 8.56 -2.59 -4.63
C ASP A 167 7.39 -1.66 -4.23
N ASN A 168 7.56 -0.34 -4.45
CA ASN A 168 6.47 0.62 -4.37
C ASN A 168 5.97 0.95 -5.77
N LEU A 169 4.84 0.35 -6.14
CA LEU A 169 4.23 0.48 -7.46
C LEU A 169 4.12 1.94 -7.95
N LEU A 170 3.78 2.88 -7.07
CA LEU A 170 3.60 4.30 -7.42
C LEU A 170 4.91 4.98 -7.85
N THR A 171 6.07 4.45 -7.45
CA THR A 171 7.36 4.98 -7.90
C THR A 171 7.70 4.61 -9.34
N GLY A 172 7.11 3.52 -9.86
CA GLY A 172 7.28 3.08 -11.25
C GLY A 172 6.48 3.93 -12.23
N PHE A 173 5.41 4.58 -11.77
CA PHE A 173 4.58 5.48 -12.56
C PHE A 173 5.06 6.93 -12.57
N GLY A 174 6.24 7.23 -12.00
CA GLY A 174 6.82 8.57 -11.86
C GLY A 174 7.02 9.38 -13.14
N PHE A 175 6.58 8.88 -14.29
CA PHE A 175 6.60 9.51 -15.61
C PHE A 175 5.21 9.91 -16.14
N PHE A 176 4.12 9.61 -15.41
CA PHE A 176 2.80 10.09 -15.80
C PHE A 176 2.62 11.55 -15.45
N GLU A 177 2.53 12.37 -16.48
CA GLU A 177 1.79 13.61 -16.35
C GLU A 177 0.30 13.26 -16.17
N PRO A 178 -0.36 13.74 -15.10
CA PRO A 178 0.13 14.79 -14.22
C PRO A 178 0.65 14.28 -12.85
N PHE A 179 1.84 14.73 -12.46
CA PHE A 179 2.56 14.30 -11.24
C PHE A 179 1.78 14.50 -9.93
N TRP A 180 0.82 15.44 -9.88
CA TRP A 180 -0.02 15.69 -8.71
C TRP A 180 -0.83 14.46 -8.29
N LEU A 181 -1.18 13.58 -9.23
CA LEU A 181 -1.97 12.38 -8.94
C LEU A 181 -1.16 11.37 -8.12
N ILE A 182 0.14 11.28 -8.40
CA ILE A 182 1.10 10.46 -7.64
C ILE A 182 1.32 11.05 -6.25
N ASP A 183 1.37 12.37 -6.12
CA ASP A 183 1.48 13.02 -4.82
C ASP A 183 0.25 12.78 -3.96
N ILE A 184 -0.96 12.88 -4.52
CA ILE A 184 -2.21 12.53 -3.81
C ILE A 184 -2.19 11.07 -3.36
N ALA A 185 -1.78 10.13 -4.22
CA ALA A 185 -1.70 8.72 -3.85
C ALA A 185 -0.69 8.48 -2.72
N ASN A 186 0.46 9.15 -2.74
CA ASN A 186 1.44 9.07 -1.66
C ASN A 186 0.95 9.72 -0.35
N ILE A 187 0.19 10.81 -0.41
CA ILE A 187 -0.45 11.43 0.75
C ILE A 187 -1.50 10.47 1.34
N ALA A 188 -2.32 9.87 0.48
CA ALA A 188 -3.33 8.89 0.88
C ALA A 188 -2.68 7.68 1.57
N ILE A 189 -1.55 7.15 1.06
CA ILE A 189 -0.79 6.10 1.76
C ILE A 189 -0.35 6.55 3.15
N VAL A 190 0.17 7.78 3.29
CA VAL A 190 0.62 8.29 4.60
C VAL A 190 -0.57 8.40 5.56
N MET A 191 -1.70 8.96 5.12
CA MET A 191 -2.91 9.09 5.95
C MET A 191 -3.48 7.72 6.35
N HIS A 192 -3.50 6.76 5.41
CA HIS A 192 -3.91 5.39 5.68
C HIS A 192 -3.01 4.74 6.73
N LEU A 193 -1.69 4.82 6.58
CA LEU A 193 -0.73 4.25 7.54
C LEU A 193 -0.80 4.91 8.92
N VAL A 194 -1.09 6.22 8.98
CA VAL A 194 -1.31 6.91 10.26
C VAL A 194 -2.59 6.44 10.93
N GLY A 195 -3.68 6.29 10.18
CA GLY A 195 -4.95 5.80 10.72
C GLY A 195 -4.93 4.32 11.09
N ASP A 196 -4.10 3.52 10.44
CA ASP A 196 -3.87 2.11 10.76
C ASP A 196 -3.01 1.92 12.02
N TYR A 197 -2.25 2.95 12.43
CA TYR A 197 -1.47 2.94 13.67
C TYR A 197 -2.34 3.40 14.85
N GLN A 198 -3.37 2.62 15.15
CA GLN A 198 -3.98 2.63 16.47
C GLN A 198 -3.10 1.73 17.34
N VAL A 199 -2.34 2.34 18.23
CA VAL A 199 -1.47 1.61 19.16
C VAL A 199 -2.35 0.84 20.12
N PHE A 200 -2.12 -0.48 20.14
CA PHE A 200 -2.49 -1.38 21.24
C PHE A 200 -1.52 -1.17 22.40
#